data_AF-A0A5C3LSP9-F1
#
_entry.id   AF-A0A5C3LSP9-F1
#
_cell.length_a   1.000
_cell.length_b   1.000
_cell.length_c   1.000
_cell.angle_alpha   90.00
_cell.angle_beta   90.00
_cell.angle_gamma   90.00
#
_symmetry.space_group_name_H-M   'P 1'
#
loop_
_entity.id
_entity.type
_entity.pdbx_description
1 polymer ?
#
loop_
_entity_poly.entity_id
_entity_poly.type
_entity_poly.pdbx_seq_one_letter_code
_entity_poly.pdbx_strand_id
1 'polypeptide(L)'
;MASTSISKAEKSYIQAGFLSSPPLRADGRALHDFRSVALETGVAPLANGSARLSIGANAHDGGGGTEVLAATKLEVENVEEDGCDGGRIVCTVTCSPAAYPQLSSNALDDLQYDMTVILHQTLSHPSLHPNNLGILPKKKSWLLNLDIVVLADAGNIYDAIFMAARAALWDTKVPKTRSVEYKVRKGNSGGVVGGKTGSSGDMDVDEETTSGFDTRQIQQATDFELTDYWDEGEVLDGRERWPISITLNLPPPTHFLDATLPEESAVPLKALLVYSFPPSESPNVQAMRILGSGELTVVLLKDLVKEGEKYARELFIALNSKLKEEDIRRNQKARERFARR
;
A
#
# COMPACT_ATOMS: atom_id res chain seq x y z
N MET A 1 10.73 -5.96 -25.19
CA MET A 1 9.34 -6.18 -24.71
C MET A 1 8.69 -7.28 -25.55
N ALA A 2 8.95 -8.54 -25.23
CA ALA A 2 8.29 -9.66 -25.89
C ALA A 2 6.96 -9.92 -25.17
N SER A 3 5.92 -9.21 -25.60
CA SER A 3 4.55 -9.58 -25.27
C SER A 3 4.27 -10.99 -25.80
N THR A 4 3.45 -11.77 -25.10
CA THR A 4 2.85 -13.00 -25.62
C THR A 4 2.46 -12.77 -27.08
N SER A 5 3.17 -13.42 -28.01
CA SER A 5 3.10 -13.05 -29.43
C SER A 5 1.81 -13.61 -30.02
N ILE A 6 0.73 -12.85 -29.91
CA ILE A 6 -0.52 -13.17 -30.61
C ILE A 6 -0.33 -12.98 -32.11
N SER A 7 -0.98 -13.83 -32.90
CA SER A 7 -0.97 -13.71 -34.36
C SER A 7 -1.68 -12.44 -34.80
N LYS A 8 -1.34 -11.96 -36.01
CA LYS A 8 -2.03 -10.80 -36.60
C LYS A 8 -3.54 -11.05 -36.77
N ALA A 9 -3.92 -12.29 -37.07
CA ALA A 9 -5.32 -12.69 -37.21
C ALA A 9 -6.06 -12.61 -35.86
N GLU A 10 -5.47 -13.14 -34.78
CA GLU A 10 -6.03 -13.04 -33.43
C GLU A 10 -6.14 -11.59 -32.97
N LYS A 11 -5.10 -10.78 -33.20
CA LYS A 11 -5.12 -9.35 -32.89
C LYS A 11 -6.25 -8.64 -33.64
N SER A 12 -6.39 -8.90 -34.94
CA SER A 12 -7.46 -8.33 -35.76
C SER A 12 -8.85 -8.82 -35.32
N TYR A 13 -8.96 -10.07 -34.88
CA TYR A 13 -10.21 -10.64 -34.39
C TYR A 13 -10.65 -9.98 -33.08
N ILE A 14 -9.73 -9.82 -32.12
CA ILE A 14 -10.00 -9.13 -30.85
C ILE A 14 -10.41 -7.67 -31.09
N GLN A 15 -9.67 -6.95 -31.95
CA GLN A 15 -9.99 -5.58 -32.30
C GLN A 15 -11.34 -5.45 -33.02
N ALA A 16 -11.65 -6.37 -33.94
CA ALA A 16 -12.95 -6.41 -34.61
C ALA A 16 -14.09 -6.73 -33.64
N GLY A 17 -13.86 -7.57 -32.62
CA GLY A 17 -14.81 -7.86 -31.55
C GLY A 17 -15.19 -6.60 -30.76
N PHE A 18 -14.21 -5.76 -30.41
CA PHE A 18 -14.48 -4.49 -29.73
C PHE A 18 -15.26 -3.48 -30.59
N LEU A 19 -15.01 -3.46 -31.91
CA LEU A 19 -15.69 -2.57 -32.84
C LEU A 19 -17.06 -3.08 -33.31
N SER A 20 -17.39 -4.34 -33.02
CA SER A 20 -18.70 -4.91 -33.39
C SER A 20 -19.83 -4.28 -32.57
N SER A 21 -21.04 -4.27 -33.13
CA SER A 21 -22.24 -3.77 -32.47
C SER A 21 -23.25 -4.91 -32.34
N PRO A 22 -23.47 -5.48 -31.14
CA PRO A 22 -22.87 -5.14 -29.84
C PRO A 22 -21.40 -5.58 -29.69
N PRO A 23 -20.60 -4.91 -28.85
CA PRO A 23 -19.20 -5.28 -28.62
C PRO A 23 -19.11 -6.65 -27.95
N LEU A 24 -18.26 -7.52 -28.49
CA LEU A 24 -18.10 -8.90 -28.03
C LEU A 24 -16.67 -9.12 -27.55
N ARG A 25 -16.54 -9.58 -26.30
CA ARG A 25 -15.29 -10.06 -25.72
C ARG A 25 -15.20 -11.58 -25.80
N ALA A 26 -13.98 -12.11 -25.78
CA ALA A 26 -13.74 -13.55 -25.83
C ALA A 26 -14.36 -14.31 -24.64
N ASP A 27 -14.54 -13.63 -23.51
CA ASP A 27 -15.16 -14.17 -22.29
C ASP A 27 -16.65 -13.83 -22.14
N GLY A 28 -17.24 -13.12 -23.10
CA GLY A 28 -18.64 -12.71 -23.08
C GLY A 28 -18.98 -11.57 -22.12
N ARG A 29 -17.99 -10.94 -21.47
CA ARG A 29 -18.22 -9.79 -20.59
C ARG A 29 -18.49 -8.51 -21.37
N ALA A 30 -19.10 -7.53 -20.69
CA ALA A 30 -19.18 -6.18 -21.20
C ALA A 30 -17.80 -5.49 -21.19
N LEU A 31 -17.67 -4.39 -21.95
CA LEU A 31 -16.41 -3.62 -22.03
C LEU A 31 -15.99 -3.00 -20.68
N HIS A 32 -16.95 -2.69 -19.81
CA HIS A 32 -16.70 -2.00 -18.55
C HIS A 32 -16.80 -2.93 -17.33
N ASP A 33 -16.80 -4.24 -17.54
CA ASP A 33 -16.99 -5.22 -16.48
C ASP A 33 -15.67 -5.88 -16.06
N PHE A 34 -15.45 -5.97 -14.74
CA PHE A 34 -14.26 -6.56 -14.15
C PHE A 34 -14.44 -8.07 -13.93
N ARG A 35 -13.34 -8.83 -13.94
CA ARG A 35 -13.33 -10.23 -13.48
C ARG A 35 -13.66 -10.32 -12.00
N SER A 36 -14.07 -11.50 -11.55
CA SER A 36 -14.26 -11.76 -10.13
C SER A 36 -12.96 -11.50 -9.34
N VAL A 37 -13.03 -10.55 -8.42
CA VAL A 37 -11.91 -10.20 -7.53
C VAL A 37 -12.09 -10.90 -6.18
N ALA A 38 -11.17 -11.81 -5.85
CA ALA A 38 -11.05 -12.40 -4.52
C ALA A 38 -9.93 -11.69 -3.75
N LEU A 39 -10.25 -11.23 -2.54
CA LEU A 39 -9.30 -10.55 -1.66
C LEU A 39 -9.30 -11.24 -0.30
N GLU A 40 -8.12 -11.56 0.20
CA GLU A 40 -7.91 -12.13 1.52
C GLU A 40 -6.84 -11.32 2.26
N THR A 41 -7.12 -10.87 3.48
CA THR A 41 -6.15 -10.16 4.32
C THR A 41 -5.53 -11.10 5.37
N GLY A 42 -4.34 -10.77 5.87
CA GLY A 42 -3.67 -11.53 6.92
C GLY A 42 -3.07 -12.86 6.48
N VAL A 43 -2.60 -12.95 5.24
CA VAL A 43 -2.02 -14.18 4.65
C VAL A 43 -0.62 -14.48 5.19
N ALA A 44 0.19 -13.44 5.43
CA ALA A 44 1.53 -13.55 6.00
C ALA A 44 1.50 -13.19 7.50
N PRO A 45 1.68 -14.16 8.42
CA PRO A 45 1.59 -13.91 9.86
C PRO A 45 2.78 -13.15 10.46
N LEU A 46 3.91 -13.09 9.73
CA LEU A 46 5.11 -12.37 10.16
C LEU A 46 5.11 -10.89 9.77
N ALA A 47 4.20 -10.49 8.87
CA ALA A 47 4.07 -9.12 8.40
C ALA A 47 3.11 -8.32 9.29
N ASN A 48 3.33 -7.02 9.43
CA ASN A 48 2.44 -6.12 10.17
C ASN A 48 1.07 -5.97 9.49
N GLY A 49 1.04 -6.15 8.18
CA GLY A 49 -0.17 -6.27 7.37
C GLY A 49 0.13 -7.12 6.14
N SER A 50 -0.87 -7.84 5.65
CA SER A 50 -0.71 -8.57 4.39
C SER A 50 -2.04 -8.77 3.69
N ALA A 51 -1.98 -8.94 2.37
CA ALA A 51 -3.14 -9.23 1.56
C ALA A 51 -2.76 -10.08 0.36
N ARG A 52 -3.62 -11.02 0.00
CA ARG A 52 -3.57 -11.75 -1.27
C ARG A 52 -4.78 -11.33 -2.10
N LEU A 53 -4.50 -10.97 -3.34
CA LEU A 53 -5.50 -10.63 -4.34
C LEU A 53 -5.42 -11.65 -5.47
N SER A 54 -6.58 -12.13 -5.91
CA SER A 54 -6.72 -12.96 -7.09
C SER A 54 -7.83 -12.40 -7.97
N ILE A 55 -7.50 -12.07 -9.22
CA ILE A 55 -8.43 -11.52 -10.21
C ILE A 55 -8.66 -12.58 -11.29
N GLY A 56 -9.92 -12.99 -11.47
CA GLY A 56 -10.29 -13.92 -12.52
C GLY A 56 -10.04 -15.39 -12.23
N ALA A 57 -9.77 -15.75 -10.97
CA ALA A 57 -9.76 -17.14 -10.53
C ALA A 57 -11.12 -17.79 -10.78
N ASN A 58 -11.14 -18.83 -11.60
CA ASN A 58 -12.32 -19.65 -11.82
C ASN A 58 -12.64 -20.43 -10.54
N ALA A 59 -13.86 -20.26 -10.02
CA ALA A 59 -14.34 -20.96 -8.83
C ALA A 59 -14.34 -22.51 -8.97
N HIS A 60 -14.34 -23.02 -10.20
CA HIS A 60 -14.43 -24.46 -10.48
C HIS A 60 -13.10 -25.14 -10.78
N ASP A 61 -12.09 -24.43 -11.28
CA ASP A 61 -10.84 -25.05 -11.75
C ASP A 61 -9.59 -24.52 -11.03
N GLY A 62 -9.73 -23.50 -10.15
CA GLY A 62 -8.63 -22.96 -9.34
C GLY A 62 -7.45 -22.38 -10.13
N GLY A 63 -7.53 -22.44 -11.46
CA GLY A 63 -6.49 -22.07 -12.40
C GLY A 63 -6.95 -20.95 -13.33
N GLY A 64 -5.98 -20.09 -13.66
CA GLY A 64 -6.20 -18.90 -14.47
C GLY A 64 -6.57 -17.70 -13.61
N GLY A 65 -5.85 -16.59 -13.81
CA GLY A 65 -6.07 -15.36 -13.06
C GLY A 65 -4.77 -14.64 -12.72
N THR A 66 -4.91 -13.37 -12.37
CA THR A 66 -3.79 -12.55 -11.91
C THR A 66 -3.74 -12.67 -10.39
N GLU A 67 -2.64 -13.19 -9.87
CA GLU A 67 -2.43 -13.37 -8.44
C GLU A 67 -1.29 -12.50 -7.93
N VAL A 68 -1.60 -11.70 -6.91
CA VAL A 68 -0.67 -10.77 -6.29
C VAL A 68 -0.73 -10.94 -4.77
N LEU A 69 0.42 -11.04 -4.14
CA LEU A 69 0.59 -11.03 -2.69
C LEU A 69 1.26 -9.72 -2.28
N ALA A 70 0.72 -9.03 -1.30
CA ALA A 70 1.29 -7.82 -0.73
C ALA A 70 1.53 -8.02 0.77
N ALA A 71 2.65 -7.54 1.28
CA ALA A 71 3.01 -7.58 2.69
C ALA A 71 3.62 -6.24 3.09
N THR A 72 3.26 -5.77 4.28
CA THR A 72 3.82 -4.56 4.88
C THR A 72 4.60 -4.90 6.12
N LYS A 73 5.79 -4.31 6.23
CA LYS A 73 6.66 -4.44 7.38
C LYS A 73 7.08 -3.06 7.86
N LEU A 74 7.04 -2.87 9.17
CA LEU A 74 7.46 -1.64 9.82
C LEU A 74 8.86 -1.80 10.38
N GLU A 75 9.74 -0.86 10.05
CA GLU A 75 11.09 -0.75 10.56
C GLU A 75 11.30 0.65 11.15
N VAL A 76 12.25 0.79 12.07
CA VAL A 76 12.52 2.08 12.72
C VAL A 76 13.71 2.73 12.02
N GLU A 77 13.50 3.93 11.48
CA GLU A 77 14.52 4.74 10.80
C GLU A 77 14.90 5.95 11.67
N ASN A 78 16.18 6.31 11.66
CA ASN A 78 16.67 7.52 12.33
C ASN A 78 16.52 8.71 11.38
N VAL A 79 15.77 9.71 11.80
CA VAL A 79 15.48 10.93 11.02
C VAL A 79 16.70 11.84 10.90
N GLU A 80 17.65 11.77 11.85
CA GLU A 80 18.83 12.64 11.90
C GLU A 80 19.85 12.37 10.78
N GLU A 81 19.91 11.15 10.24
CA GLU A 81 20.91 10.75 9.23
C GLU A 81 20.36 10.79 7.80
N ASP A 82 19.10 10.40 7.56
CA ASP A 82 18.55 10.28 6.20
C ASP A 82 17.00 10.28 6.09
N GLY A 83 16.30 10.39 7.23
CA GLY A 83 14.85 10.15 7.32
C GLY A 83 13.99 11.39 7.11
N CYS A 84 12.77 11.18 6.63
CA CYS A 84 11.75 12.23 6.53
C CYS A 84 10.95 12.32 7.84
N ASP A 85 10.77 13.54 8.36
CA ASP A 85 9.93 13.82 9.52
C ASP A 85 8.46 13.49 9.15
N GLY A 86 7.86 12.50 9.82
CA GLY A 86 6.53 11.96 9.46
C GLY A 86 6.52 10.55 8.86
N GLY A 87 7.68 9.90 8.75
CA GLY A 87 7.79 8.52 8.27
C GLY A 87 7.95 8.41 6.75
N ARG A 88 8.47 7.29 6.28
CA ARG A 88 8.78 7.02 4.87
C ARG A 88 8.10 5.73 4.42
N ILE A 89 7.60 5.72 3.19
CA ILE A 89 7.03 4.52 2.57
C ILE A 89 7.95 4.10 1.43
N VAL A 90 8.53 2.90 1.54
CA VAL A 90 9.30 2.27 0.46
C VAL A 90 8.45 1.15 -0.10
N CYS A 91 8.34 1.10 -1.42
CA CYS A 91 7.55 0.09 -2.11
C CYS A 91 8.47 -0.69 -3.03
N THR A 92 8.35 -2.01 -3.02
CA THR A 92 9.11 -2.91 -3.89
C THR A 92 8.14 -3.87 -4.55
N VAL A 93 8.26 -4.05 -5.87
CA VAL A 93 7.50 -5.06 -6.62
C VAL A 93 8.47 -6.11 -7.15
N THR A 94 8.21 -7.37 -6.81
CA THR A 94 8.94 -8.54 -7.28
C THR A 94 8.02 -9.40 -8.14
N CYS A 95 8.47 -9.78 -9.32
CA CYS A 95 7.72 -10.62 -10.23
C CYS A 95 8.29 -12.03 -10.18
N SER A 96 7.46 -13.02 -9.87
CA SER A 96 7.89 -14.41 -9.90
C SER A 96 8.21 -14.83 -11.35
N PRO A 97 9.33 -15.54 -11.60
CA PRO A 97 9.60 -16.14 -12.91
C PRO A 97 8.49 -17.09 -13.37
N ALA A 98 7.70 -17.64 -12.43
CA ALA A 98 6.53 -18.46 -12.76
C ALA A 98 5.38 -17.67 -13.41
N ALA A 99 5.26 -16.38 -13.09
CA ALA A 99 4.26 -15.50 -13.71
C ALA A 99 4.64 -15.18 -15.16
N TYR A 100 5.93 -15.15 -15.47
CA TYR A 100 6.48 -14.71 -16.74
C TYR A 100 7.48 -15.71 -17.35
N PRO A 101 7.03 -16.93 -17.73
CA PRO A 101 7.93 -17.94 -18.28
C PRO A 101 8.53 -17.55 -19.64
N GLN A 102 7.92 -16.57 -20.32
CA GLN A 102 8.35 -16.10 -21.64
C GLN A 102 9.42 -14.99 -21.56
N LEU A 103 9.61 -14.38 -20.39
CA LEU A 103 10.56 -13.28 -20.22
C LEU A 103 11.91 -13.82 -19.72
N SER A 104 12.99 -13.23 -20.22
CA SER A 104 14.32 -13.45 -19.65
C SER A 104 14.45 -12.73 -18.30
N SER A 105 15.37 -13.19 -17.45
CA SER A 105 15.61 -12.59 -16.12
C SER A 105 15.86 -11.07 -16.21
N ASN A 106 16.67 -10.61 -17.16
CA ASN A 106 16.93 -9.18 -17.32
C ASN A 106 15.67 -8.39 -17.70
N ALA A 107 14.83 -8.93 -18.60
CA ALA A 107 13.59 -8.27 -18.98
C ALA A 107 12.55 -8.27 -17.84
N LEU A 108 12.61 -9.27 -16.96
CA LEU A 108 11.81 -9.34 -15.75
C LEU A 108 12.28 -8.28 -14.73
N ASP A 109 13.58 -8.07 -14.59
CA ASP A 109 14.14 -7.02 -13.73
C ASP A 109 13.73 -5.62 -14.19
N ASP A 110 13.77 -5.35 -15.50
CA ASP A 110 13.28 -4.09 -16.07
C ASP A 110 11.79 -3.87 -15.77
N LEU A 111 10.96 -4.92 -15.93
CA LEU A 111 9.52 -4.86 -15.65
C LEU A 111 9.23 -4.63 -14.15
N GLN A 112 9.95 -5.32 -13.28
CA GLN A 112 9.86 -5.15 -11.82
C GLN A 112 10.23 -3.73 -11.41
N TYR A 113 11.30 -3.18 -11.98
CA TYR A 113 11.72 -1.81 -11.74
C TYR A 113 10.65 -0.82 -12.19
N ASP A 114 10.10 -0.97 -13.40
CA ASP A 114 9.05 -0.09 -13.90
C ASP A 114 7.79 -0.09 -13.02
N MET A 115 7.34 -1.28 -12.59
CA MET A 115 6.20 -1.42 -11.67
C MET A 115 6.50 -0.80 -10.30
N THR A 116 7.71 -1.04 -9.78
CA THR A 116 8.17 -0.48 -8.51
C THR A 116 8.18 1.04 -8.54
N VAL A 117 8.71 1.64 -9.60
CA VAL A 117 8.75 3.10 -9.76
C VAL A 117 7.35 3.70 -9.80
N ILE A 118 6.41 3.10 -10.55
CA ILE A 118 5.02 3.56 -10.63
C ILE A 118 4.36 3.54 -9.26
N LEU A 119 4.51 2.42 -8.54
CA LEU A 119 3.90 2.23 -7.22
C LEU A 119 4.52 3.18 -6.19
N HIS A 120 5.85 3.23 -6.14
CA HIS A 120 6.59 4.06 -5.19
C HIS A 120 6.31 5.55 -5.40
N GLN A 121 6.32 6.05 -6.64
CA GLN A 121 6.00 7.45 -6.94
C GLN A 121 4.58 7.84 -6.50
N THR A 122 3.62 6.91 -6.63
CA THR A 122 2.23 7.18 -6.25
C THR A 122 2.04 7.13 -4.74
N LEU A 123 2.57 6.10 -4.06
CA LEU A 123 2.36 5.90 -2.63
C LEU A 123 3.28 6.76 -1.75
N SER A 124 4.47 7.11 -2.22
CA SER A 124 5.40 8.01 -1.53
C SER A 124 4.99 9.49 -1.64
N HIS A 125 3.81 9.81 -2.17
CA HIS A 125 3.38 11.19 -2.27
C HIS A 125 3.04 11.77 -0.87
N PRO A 126 3.49 13.00 -0.52
CA PRO A 126 3.24 13.64 0.77
C PRO A 126 1.78 13.61 1.26
N SER A 127 0.81 13.73 0.34
CA SER A 127 -0.63 13.72 0.66
C SER A 127 -1.17 12.41 1.25
N LEU A 128 -0.44 11.30 1.08
CA LEU A 128 -0.82 9.97 1.55
C LEU A 128 -0.11 9.56 2.84
N HIS A 129 0.81 10.39 3.36
CA HIS A 129 1.56 10.03 4.57
C HIS A 129 0.64 9.97 5.80
N PRO A 130 0.59 8.83 6.51
CA PRO A 130 -0.11 8.72 7.78
C PRO A 130 0.60 9.53 8.85
N ASN A 131 -0.17 10.29 9.63
CA ASN A 131 0.38 11.02 10.78
C ASN A 131 0.90 10.08 11.89
N ASN A 132 0.43 8.83 11.91
CA ASN A 132 0.82 7.81 12.90
C ASN A 132 2.17 7.12 12.60
N LEU A 133 2.92 7.55 11.57
CA LEU A 133 4.26 7.03 11.29
C LEU A 133 5.39 7.81 12.01
N GLY A 134 5.07 8.91 12.71
CA GLY A 134 6.04 9.63 13.53
C GLY A 134 6.15 9.04 14.94
N ILE A 135 7.33 8.55 15.34
CA ILE A 135 7.58 8.07 16.71
C ILE A 135 8.06 9.24 17.57
N LEU A 136 9.18 9.86 17.17
CA LEU A 136 9.77 11.01 17.82
C LEU A 136 10.07 12.07 16.76
N PRO A 137 9.50 13.28 16.89
CA PRO A 137 9.69 14.33 15.90
C PRO A 137 11.19 14.61 15.75
N LYS A 138 11.67 14.60 14.50
CA LYS A 138 13.09 14.84 14.12
C LYS A 138 14.13 13.84 14.65
N LYS A 139 13.74 12.74 15.30
CA LYS A 139 14.69 11.72 15.81
C LYS A 139 14.46 10.33 15.23
N LYS A 140 13.26 9.79 15.39
CA LYS A 140 12.92 8.43 14.97
C LYS A 140 11.56 8.42 14.29
N SER A 141 11.47 7.77 13.15
CA SER A 141 10.23 7.59 12.40
C SER A 141 10.08 6.14 11.96
N TRP A 142 8.85 5.76 11.63
CA TRP A 142 8.58 4.46 11.03
C TRP A 142 8.90 4.50 9.53
N LEU A 143 9.67 3.51 9.09
CA LEU A 143 9.86 3.13 7.70
C LEU A 143 8.89 1.99 7.39
N LEU A 144 7.93 2.26 6.51
CA LEU A 144 6.97 1.27 6.03
C LEU A 144 7.47 0.67 4.72
N ASN A 145 7.94 -0.58 4.79
CA ASN A 145 8.33 -1.36 3.62
C ASN A 145 7.11 -2.14 3.13
N LEU A 146 6.64 -1.82 1.93
CA LEU A 146 5.58 -2.53 1.22
C LEU A 146 6.21 -3.40 0.14
N ASP A 147 6.18 -4.71 0.36
CA ASP A 147 6.67 -5.70 -0.60
C ASP A 147 5.50 -6.36 -1.31
N ILE A 148 5.52 -6.34 -2.64
CA ILE A 148 4.50 -6.95 -3.48
C ILE A 148 5.13 -8.00 -4.37
N VAL A 149 4.56 -9.21 -4.35
CA VAL A 149 5.00 -10.33 -5.16
C VAL A 149 3.90 -10.71 -6.14
N VAL A 150 4.20 -10.64 -7.43
CA VAL A 150 3.32 -11.11 -8.50
C VAL A 150 3.58 -12.61 -8.71
N LEU A 151 2.57 -13.43 -8.43
CA LEU A 151 2.67 -14.89 -8.52
C LEU A 151 2.22 -15.41 -9.89
N ALA A 152 1.17 -14.80 -10.45
CA ALA A 152 0.64 -15.13 -11.76
C ALA A 152 0.15 -13.86 -12.45
N ASP A 153 0.41 -13.74 -13.75
CA ASP A 153 -0.10 -12.66 -14.58
C ASP A 153 -1.10 -13.22 -15.60
N ALA A 154 -2.34 -12.72 -15.55
CA ALA A 154 -3.37 -12.98 -16.55
C ALA A 154 -4.00 -11.67 -17.06
N GLY A 155 -3.26 -10.55 -16.98
CA GLY A 155 -3.70 -9.22 -17.40
C GLY A 155 -4.24 -8.37 -16.25
N ASN A 156 -4.28 -7.07 -16.49
CA ASN A 156 -4.63 -6.01 -15.53
C ASN A 156 -3.77 -5.99 -14.26
N ILE A 157 -2.46 -6.17 -14.43
CA ILE A 157 -1.52 -6.28 -13.31
C ILE A 157 -1.42 -5.00 -12.46
N TYR A 158 -1.50 -3.81 -13.07
CA TYR A 158 -1.38 -2.55 -12.33
C TYR A 158 -2.52 -2.38 -11.32
N ASP A 159 -3.75 -2.61 -11.75
CA ASP A 159 -4.92 -2.55 -10.86
C ASP A 159 -4.83 -3.59 -9.75
N ALA A 160 -4.32 -4.79 -10.07
CA ALA A 160 -4.08 -5.82 -9.07
C ALA A 160 -3.05 -5.38 -8.00
N ILE A 161 -1.93 -4.78 -8.42
CA ILE A 161 -0.87 -4.28 -7.53
C ILE A 161 -1.42 -3.19 -6.61
N PHE A 162 -2.13 -2.19 -7.14
CA PHE A 162 -2.68 -1.10 -6.32
C PHE A 162 -3.78 -1.58 -5.36
N MET A 163 -4.64 -2.50 -5.80
CA MET A 163 -5.65 -3.09 -4.92
C MET A 163 -5.02 -3.93 -3.80
N ALA A 164 -3.99 -4.75 -4.11
CA ALA A 164 -3.28 -5.55 -3.12
C ALA A 164 -2.51 -4.67 -2.13
N ALA A 165 -1.79 -3.65 -2.63
CA ALA A 165 -1.11 -2.64 -1.82
C ALA A 165 -2.06 -2.00 -0.81
N ARG A 166 -3.20 -1.50 -1.31
CA ARG A 166 -4.24 -0.87 -0.49
C ARG A 166 -4.80 -1.82 0.57
N ALA A 167 -5.02 -3.08 0.22
CA ALA A 167 -5.52 -4.08 1.17
C ALA A 167 -4.49 -4.42 2.26
N ALA A 168 -3.21 -4.54 1.91
CA ALA A 168 -2.14 -4.75 2.88
C ALA A 168 -1.97 -3.53 3.80
N LEU A 169 -2.04 -2.31 3.26
CA LEU A 169 -2.02 -1.06 4.03
C LEU A 169 -3.24 -0.92 4.95
N TRP A 170 -4.41 -1.38 4.52
CA TRP A 170 -5.60 -1.44 5.36
C TRP A 170 -5.40 -2.38 6.55
N ASP A 171 -4.79 -3.55 6.32
CA ASP A 171 -4.54 -4.55 7.35
C ASP A 171 -3.37 -4.20 8.30
N THR A 172 -2.50 -3.27 7.89
CA THR A 172 -1.32 -2.86 8.66
C THR A 172 -1.70 -2.34 10.05
N LYS A 173 -1.11 -2.96 11.07
CA LYS A 173 -1.13 -2.48 12.46
C LYS A 173 0.23 -1.92 12.84
N VAL A 174 0.25 -0.67 13.27
CA VAL A 174 1.44 0.00 13.81
C VAL A 174 1.50 -0.23 15.31
N PRO A 175 2.59 -0.80 15.84
CA PRO A 175 2.71 -0.98 17.28
C PRO A 175 2.80 0.38 17.97
N LYS A 176 2.07 0.56 19.07
CA LYS A 176 2.11 1.80 19.86
C LYS A 176 3.48 1.95 20.50
N THR A 177 4.00 3.16 20.40
CA THR A 177 5.27 3.56 21.01
C THR A 177 5.00 4.60 22.08
N ARG A 178 5.69 4.46 23.22
CA ARG A 178 5.73 5.46 24.27
C ARG A 178 7.10 6.09 24.27
N SER A 179 7.17 7.41 24.21
CA SER A 179 8.42 8.14 24.33
C SER A 179 8.98 8.04 25.76
N VAL A 180 10.24 7.65 25.88
CA VAL A 180 10.98 7.52 27.13
C VAL A 180 12.13 8.52 27.11
N GLU A 181 12.32 9.23 28.22
CA GLU A 181 13.48 10.07 28.43
C GLU A 181 14.46 9.34 29.36
N TYR A 182 15.68 9.10 28.89
CA TYR A 182 16.75 8.67 29.78
C TYR A 182 17.30 9.87 30.54
N LYS A 183 16.71 10.18 31.69
CA LYS A 183 17.33 11.10 32.65
C LYS A 183 18.48 10.37 33.33
N VAL A 184 19.71 10.68 32.93
CA VAL A 184 20.90 10.32 33.71
C VAL A 184 20.72 10.93 35.09
N ARG A 185 20.46 10.11 36.12
CA ARG A 185 20.70 10.56 37.50
C ARG A 185 22.15 10.99 37.53
N LYS A 186 22.41 12.31 37.64
CA LYS A 186 23.72 12.80 38.01
C LYS A 186 24.05 12.15 39.35
N GLY A 187 24.75 11.03 39.29
CA GLY A 187 25.36 10.41 40.45
C GLY A 187 26.24 11.48 41.07
N ASN A 188 26.00 11.73 42.36
CA ASN A 188 26.74 12.69 43.16
C ASN A 188 28.22 12.28 43.16
N SER A 189 29.00 12.67 42.16
CA SER A 189 30.45 12.57 42.14
C SER A 189 31.01 13.69 43.01
N GLY A 190 30.73 13.59 44.31
CA GLY A 190 31.14 14.49 45.36
C GLY A 190 31.75 13.69 46.51
N GLY A 191 33.00 13.27 46.31
CA GLY A 191 33.92 12.81 47.34
C GLY A 191 35.31 12.79 46.70
N VAL A 192 36.33 13.49 47.20
CA VAL A 192 36.85 13.39 48.57
C VAL A 192 37.66 14.66 48.94
N VAL A 193 37.24 15.31 50.03
CA VAL A 193 38.01 15.95 51.15
C VAL A 193 38.77 17.28 50.95
N GLY A 194 38.35 18.28 51.75
CA GLY A 194 39.26 19.25 52.34
C GLY A 194 38.64 20.54 52.88
N GLY A 195 38.39 20.62 54.20
CA GLY A 195 38.47 21.90 54.94
C GLY A 195 37.17 22.48 55.54
N LYS A 196 37.15 22.56 56.88
CA LYS A 196 36.15 23.18 57.77
C LYS A 196 35.83 24.65 57.48
N THR A 197 34.57 25.04 57.74
CA THR A 197 34.02 26.14 58.59
C THR A 197 32.65 26.52 57.99
N GLY A 198 31.49 26.44 58.65
CA GLY A 198 31.04 27.08 59.88
C GLY A 198 29.62 27.64 59.62
N SER A 199 28.77 27.65 60.66
CA SER A 199 27.50 28.40 60.76
C SER A 199 26.18 27.79 60.23
N SER A 200 25.39 27.28 61.19
CA SER A 200 23.98 27.61 61.47
C SER A 200 22.92 27.68 60.36
N GLY A 201 21.93 26.78 60.46
CA GLY A 201 20.51 27.10 60.33
C GLY A 201 19.91 27.08 58.93
N ASP A 202 19.34 25.95 58.52
CA ASP A 202 17.88 25.72 58.33
C ASP A 202 17.67 24.28 57.85
N MET A 203 16.63 23.59 58.33
CA MET A 203 16.21 22.29 57.77
C MET A 203 15.08 22.55 56.79
N ASP A 204 15.42 22.88 55.54
CA ASP A 204 14.44 22.83 54.44
C ASP A 204 14.21 21.37 54.06
N VAL A 205 13.10 20.83 54.55
CA VAL A 205 12.55 19.53 54.14
C VAL A 205 11.61 19.79 52.96
N ASP A 206 12.17 20.01 51.78
CA ASP A 206 11.44 19.91 50.51
C ASP A 206 12.15 18.89 49.61
N GLU A 207 12.13 17.63 50.06
CA GLU A 207 12.34 16.49 49.18
C GLU A 207 11.05 16.31 48.38
N GLU A 208 10.86 17.13 47.34
CA GLU A 208 9.98 16.75 46.24
C GLU A 208 10.55 15.46 45.65
N THR A 209 10.06 14.33 46.15
CA THR A 209 10.14 13.04 45.49
C THR A 209 9.35 13.15 44.18
N THR A 210 9.93 13.84 43.20
CA THR A 210 9.50 13.76 41.82
C THR A 210 9.77 12.33 41.40
N SER A 211 8.71 11.53 41.41
CA SER A 211 8.73 10.17 40.90
C SER A 211 9.42 10.17 39.54
N GLY A 212 10.41 9.29 39.33
CA GLY A 212 11.08 9.09 38.04
C GLY A 212 10.18 8.54 36.92
N PHE A 213 8.86 8.74 37.06
CA PHE A 213 7.78 8.30 36.20
C PHE A 213 6.80 9.44 35.83
N ASP A 214 7.13 10.70 36.12
CA ASP A 214 6.25 11.81 35.74
C ASP A 214 6.37 12.12 34.23
N THR A 215 5.41 11.60 33.47
CA THR A 215 5.30 11.73 32.00
C THR A 215 4.51 12.96 31.55
N ARG A 216 4.29 13.96 32.40
CA ARG A 216 3.44 15.10 32.06
C ARG A 216 4.17 16.28 31.41
N GLN A 217 5.51 16.32 31.45
CA GLN A 217 6.32 17.36 30.81
C GLN A 217 7.58 16.75 30.16
N ILE A 218 7.44 16.22 28.96
CA ILE A 218 8.52 15.65 28.16
C ILE A 218 8.95 16.70 27.14
N GLN A 219 10.07 17.41 27.38
CA GLN A 219 10.59 18.42 26.42
C GLN A 219 11.56 17.84 25.39
N GLN A 220 12.26 16.73 25.67
CA GLN A 220 13.11 16.04 24.68
C GLN A 220 13.18 14.53 24.99
N ALA A 221 12.26 13.76 24.44
CA ALA A 221 12.36 12.30 24.49
C ALA A 221 13.62 11.81 23.76
N THR A 222 14.28 10.81 24.31
CA THR A 222 15.55 10.25 23.82
C THR A 222 15.39 8.83 23.30
N ASP A 223 14.38 8.10 23.75
CA ASP A 223 14.09 6.75 23.27
C ASP A 223 12.59 6.44 23.23
N PHE A 224 12.20 5.25 22.78
CA PHE A 224 10.81 4.79 22.82
C PHE A 224 10.70 3.36 23.33
N GLU A 225 9.62 3.07 24.06
CA GLU A 225 9.23 1.75 24.52
C GLU A 225 8.00 1.29 23.72
N LEU A 226 7.98 0.03 23.30
CA LEU A 226 6.80 -0.57 22.68
C LEU A 226 5.82 -0.93 23.81
N THR A 227 4.64 -0.31 23.82
CA THR A 227 3.62 -0.62 24.84
C THR A 227 2.86 -1.90 24.54
N ASP A 228 2.89 -2.34 23.28
CA ASP A 228 2.03 -3.41 22.79
C ASP A 228 2.78 -4.74 22.74
N TYR A 229 2.12 -5.77 23.27
CA TYR A 229 2.51 -7.15 23.06
C TYR A 229 1.80 -7.66 21.80
N TRP A 230 2.59 -7.95 20.76
CA TRP A 230 2.19 -8.68 19.56
C TRP A 230 1.19 -7.96 18.63
N ASP A 231 -0.10 -8.01 18.93
CA ASP A 231 -1.20 -7.88 17.96
C ASP A 231 -2.11 -6.65 18.22
N GLU A 232 -1.73 -5.83 19.21
CA GLU A 232 -2.47 -4.66 19.73
C GLU A 232 -2.06 -3.32 19.09
N GLY A 233 -1.46 -3.35 17.89
CA GLY A 233 -1.11 -2.14 17.18
C GLY A 233 -2.32 -1.30 16.76
N GLU A 234 -2.14 0.02 16.69
CA GLU A 234 -3.12 0.92 16.11
C GLU A 234 -3.20 0.74 14.60
N VAL A 235 -4.41 0.93 14.10
CA VAL A 235 -4.65 0.91 12.67
C VAL A 235 -4.03 2.14 12.02
N LEU A 236 -3.47 1.96 10.83
CA LEU A 236 -2.84 3.05 10.10
C LEU A 236 -3.85 4.18 9.82
N ASP A 237 -3.51 5.41 10.21
CA ASP A 237 -4.38 6.58 10.02
C ASP A 237 -4.60 6.88 8.54
N GLY A 238 -5.85 7.19 8.16
CA GLY A 238 -6.17 7.55 6.78
C GLY A 238 -6.39 6.38 5.83
N ARG A 239 -6.86 5.23 6.34
CA ARG A 239 -7.24 4.04 5.56
C ARG A 239 -8.05 4.32 4.28
N GLU A 240 -8.85 5.39 4.30
CA GLU A 240 -9.71 5.78 3.17
C GLU A 240 -8.98 6.59 2.09
N ARG A 241 -7.82 7.19 2.41
CA ARG A 241 -7.05 8.03 1.47
C ARG A 241 -6.22 7.22 0.47
N TRP A 242 -5.98 5.93 0.74
CA TRP A 242 -5.16 5.08 -0.13
C TRP A 242 -5.72 5.01 -1.55
N PRO A 243 -4.87 5.28 -2.56
CA PRO A 243 -5.33 5.40 -3.93
C PRO A 243 -5.70 4.04 -4.53
N ILE A 244 -6.51 4.08 -5.57
CA ILE A 244 -6.83 2.95 -6.42
C ILE A 244 -6.45 3.29 -7.85
N SER A 245 -5.85 2.33 -8.57
CA SER A 245 -5.62 2.49 -9.99
C SER A 245 -6.74 1.87 -10.81
N ILE A 246 -6.98 2.49 -11.96
CA ILE A 246 -7.78 1.93 -13.04
C ILE A 246 -6.97 2.01 -14.32
N THR A 247 -6.90 0.87 -15.01
CA THR A 247 -6.26 0.76 -16.30
C THR A 247 -7.33 0.76 -17.39
N LEU A 248 -7.38 1.85 -18.15
CA LEU A 248 -8.24 2.00 -19.34
C LEU A 248 -7.45 1.55 -20.57
N ASN A 249 -7.93 0.50 -21.24
CA ASN A 249 -7.36 0.05 -22.50
C ASN A 249 -8.12 0.70 -23.65
N LEU A 250 -7.39 1.35 -24.56
CA LEU A 250 -7.96 2.24 -25.58
C LEU A 250 -7.74 1.70 -26.99
N PRO A 251 -8.68 0.90 -27.53
CA PRO A 251 -8.88 0.78 -28.97
C PRO A 251 -9.75 1.96 -29.47
N PRO A 252 -9.21 2.92 -30.24
CA PRO A 252 -10.01 4.05 -30.73
C PRO A 252 -11.26 3.54 -31.49
N PRO A 253 -12.51 3.99 -31.19
CA PRO A 253 -12.93 5.11 -30.32
C PRO A 253 -13.45 4.72 -28.91
N THR A 254 -13.36 3.46 -28.51
CA THR A 254 -13.95 2.94 -27.27
C THR A 254 -12.89 2.62 -26.21
N HIS A 255 -13.27 2.57 -24.93
CA HIS A 255 -12.38 2.13 -23.85
C HIS A 255 -12.97 0.90 -23.17
N PHE A 256 -12.10 0.05 -22.64
CA PHE A 256 -12.52 -1.10 -21.84
C PHE A 256 -11.62 -1.31 -20.62
N LEU A 257 -12.20 -1.97 -19.63
CA LEU A 257 -11.60 -2.24 -18.33
C LEU A 257 -11.15 -3.70 -18.25
N ASP A 258 -10.16 -3.95 -17.39
CA ASP A 258 -9.69 -5.29 -17.04
C ASP A 258 -9.37 -6.15 -18.27
N ALA A 259 -8.36 -5.69 -19.02
CA ALA A 259 -7.86 -6.41 -20.17
C ALA A 259 -7.16 -7.71 -19.75
N THR A 260 -7.48 -8.79 -20.46
CA THR A 260 -6.73 -10.04 -20.40
C THR A 260 -5.43 -9.93 -21.20
N LEU A 261 -4.45 -10.82 -20.97
CA LEU A 261 -3.16 -10.78 -21.69
C LEU A 261 -3.28 -10.69 -23.23
N PRO A 262 -4.19 -11.43 -23.90
CA PRO A 262 -4.37 -11.29 -25.34
C PRO A 262 -4.93 -9.92 -25.75
N GLU A 263 -5.87 -9.38 -24.96
CA GLU A 263 -6.47 -8.07 -25.19
C GLU A 263 -5.43 -6.95 -24.98
N GLU A 264 -4.59 -7.06 -23.95
CA GLU A 264 -3.48 -6.15 -23.69
C GLU A 264 -2.45 -6.12 -24.82
N SER A 265 -2.21 -7.25 -25.47
CA SER A 265 -1.29 -7.35 -26.61
C SER A 265 -1.93 -6.83 -27.91
N ALA A 266 -3.26 -6.89 -27.99
CA ALA A 266 -4.02 -6.38 -29.12
C ALA A 266 -4.11 -4.84 -29.12
N VAL A 267 -4.13 -4.21 -27.94
CA VAL A 267 -4.31 -2.76 -27.81
C VAL A 267 -2.97 -2.02 -27.70
N PRO A 268 -2.72 -0.98 -28.52
CA PRO A 268 -1.45 -0.27 -28.51
C PRO A 268 -1.33 0.78 -27.39
N LEU A 269 -2.44 1.19 -26.77
CA LEU A 269 -2.49 2.30 -25.82
C LEU A 269 -3.26 1.93 -24.54
N LYS A 270 -2.62 2.16 -23.40
CA LYS A 270 -3.18 1.95 -22.06
C LYS A 270 -3.04 3.25 -21.26
N ALA A 271 -4.11 3.70 -20.63
CA ALA A 271 -4.08 4.82 -19.71
C ALA A 271 -4.27 4.31 -18.28
N LEU A 272 -3.22 4.44 -17.48
CA LEU A 272 -3.25 4.19 -16.05
C LEU A 272 -3.66 5.48 -15.34
N LEU A 273 -4.79 5.43 -14.65
CA LEU A 273 -5.31 6.55 -13.85
C LEU A 273 -5.36 6.12 -12.40
N VAL A 274 -4.72 6.89 -11.52
CA VAL A 274 -4.66 6.60 -10.09
C VAL A 274 -5.41 7.67 -9.33
N TYR A 275 -6.50 7.27 -8.69
CA TYR A 275 -7.40 8.15 -7.96
C TYR A 275 -7.28 7.93 -6.46
N SER A 276 -7.23 9.01 -5.70
CA SER A 276 -7.44 9.00 -4.25
C SER A 276 -8.78 9.64 -3.94
N PHE A 277 -9.56 8.98 -3.08
CA PHE A 277 -10.87 9.44 -2.63
C PHE A 277 -10.82 9.80 -1.14
N PRO A 278 -10.30 10.97 -0.76
CA PRO A 278 -10.43 11.45 0.60
C PRO A 278 -11.92 11.68 0.94
N PRO A 279 -12.39 11.32 2.14
CA PRO A 279 -13.81 11.44 2.53
C PRO A 279 -14.34 12.89 2.59
N SER A 280 -13.46 13.89 2.52
CA SER A 280 -13.79 15.32 2.68
C SER A 280 -13.61 16.16 1.40
N GLU A 281 -13.10 15.62 0.30
CA GLU A 281 -12.75 16.40 -0.91
C GLU A 281 -13.12 15.67 -2.22
N SER A 282 -13.14 16.44 -3.31
CA SER A 282 -13.26 15.92 -4.67
C SER A 282 -12.18 14.86 -4.95
N PRO A 283 -12.45 13.88 -5.83
CA PRO A 283 -11.45 12.88 -6.18
C PRO A 283 -10.20 13.54 -6.73
N ASN A 284 -9.06 13.22 -6.13
CA ASN A 284 -7.78 13.72 -6.57
C ASN A 284 -7.11 12.67 -7.46
N VAL A 285 -6.72 13.08 -8.66
CA VAL A 285 -5.89 12.26 -9.55
C VAL A 285 -4.45 12.37 -9.04
N GLN A 286 -3.98 11.34 -8.35
CA GLN A 286 -2.64 11.30 -7.78
C GLN A 286 -1.59 11.08 -8.88
N ALA A 287 -1.92 10.23 -9.86
CA ALA A 287 -1.05 9.96 -10.99
C ALA A 287 -1.86 9.61 -12.24
N MET A 288 -1.33 10.00 -13.39
CA MET A 288 -1.81 9.59 -14.70
C MET A 288 -0.60 9.21 -15.54
N ARG A 289 -0.61 8.00 -16.09
CA ARG A 289 0.45 7.51 -16.97
C ARG A 289 -0.15 6.88 -18.20
N ILE A 290 0.34 7.29 -19.36
CA ILE A 290 -0.03 6.69 -20.64
C ILE A 290 1.09 5.76 -21.03
N LEU A 291 0.75 4.49 -21.25
CA LEU A 291 1.66 3.43 -21.65
C LEU A 291 1.31 2.98 -23.07
N GLY A 292 2.32 2.83 -23.92
CA GLY A 292 2.17 2.29 -25.27
C GLY A 292 2.42 3.32 -26.38
N SER A 293 2.27 2.85 -27.62
CA SER A 293 2.59 3.60 -28.83
C SER A 293 1.31 4.05 -29.52
N GLY A 294 0.77 5.19 -29.10
CA GLY A 294 -0.44 5.76 -29.68
C GLY A 294 -0.57 7.24 -29.36
N GLU A 295 -1.34 7.95 -30.19
CA GLU A 295 -1.66 9.36 -29.98
C GLU A 295 -2.99 9.48 -29.26
N LEU A 296 -3.07 10.40 -28.28
CA LEU A 296 -4.29 10.68 -27.54
C LEU A 296 -4.64 12.16 -27.69
N THR A 297 -5.86 12.44 -28.16
CA THR A 297 -6.38 13.81 -28.20
C THR A 297 -6.80 14.25 -26.80
N VAL A 298 -6.50 15.51 -26.45
CA VAL A 298 -6.83 16.10 -25.14
C VAL A 298 -8.34 16.04 -24.81
N VAL A 299 -9.20 16.13 -25.83
CA VAL A 299 -10.67 16.01 -25.65
C VAL A 299 -11.05 14.63 -25.13
N LEU A 300 -10.56 13.58 -25.79
CA LEU A 300 -10.80 12.19 -25.38
C LEU A 300 -10.23 11.94 -23.98
N LEU A 301 -9.06 12.51 -23.67
CA LEU A 301 -8.46 12.36 -22.34
C LEU A 301 -9.37 12.91 -21.23
N LYS A 302 -10.03 14.06 -21.45
CA LYS A 302 -10.95 14.65 -20.46
C LYS A 302 -12.16 13.75 -20.20
N ASP A 303 -12.71 13.16 -21.27
CA ASP A 303 -13.83 12.23 -21.14
C ASP A 303 -13.40 10.94 -20.43
N LEU A 304 -12.23 10.40 -20.77
CA LEU A 304 -11.65 9.23 -20.11
C LEU A 304 -11.37 9.45 -18.62
N VAL A 305 -10.91 10.64 -18.21
CA VAL A 305 -10.70 10.95 -16.79
C VAL A 305 -12.04 11.03 -16.05
N LYS A 306 -13.09 11.53 -16.69
CA LYS A 306 -14.43 11.60 -16.09
C LYS A 306 -15.07 10.22 -15.95
N GLU A 307 -14.94 9.38 -16.97
CA GLU A 307 -15.42 8.00 -16.93
C GLU A 307 -14.59 7.14 -15.98
N GLY A 308 -13.27 7.31 -16.00
CA GLY A 308 -12.33 6.68 -15.06
C GLY A 308 -12.66 6.99 -13.60
N GLU A 309 -13.06 8.22 -13.29
CA GLU A 309 -13.51 8.60 -11.94
C GLU A 309 -14.73 7.79 -11.50
N LYS A 310 -15.71 7.60 -12.38
CA LYS A 310 -16.92 6.84 -12.08
C LYS A 310 -16.58 5.38 -11.75
N TYR A 311 -15.78 4.73 -12.59
CA TYR A 311 -15.35 3.35 -12.35
C TYR A 311 -14.51 3.22 -11.08
N ALA A 312 -13.63 4.20 -10.82
CA ALA A 312 -12.77 4.20 -9.65
C ALA A 312 -13.58 4.33 -8.37
N ARG A 313 -14.66 5.13 -8.40
CA ARG A 313 -15.59 5.27 -7.27
C ARG A 313 -16.35 3.98 -7.00
N GLU A 314 -16.88 3.34 -8.04
CA GLU A 314 -17.60 2.06 -7.91
C GLU A 314 -16.68 0.96 -7.34
N LEU A 315 -15.46 0.84 -7.89
CA LEU A 315 -14.46 -0.11 -7.43
C LEU A 315 -14.02 0.18 -5.99
N PHE A 316 -13.82 1.45 -5.63
CA PHE A 316 -13.44 1.87 -4.28
C PHE A 316 -14.50 1.50 -3.24
N ILE A 317 -15.79 1.74 -3.55
CA ILE A 317 -16.91 1.38 -2.66
C ILE A 317 -16.98 -0.15 -2.48
N ALA A 318 -16.90 -0.91 -3.59
CA ALA A 318 -16.94 -2.36 -3.55
C ALA A 318 -15.77 -2.95 -2.76
N LEU A 319 -14.55 -2.43 -2.97
CA LEU A 319 -13.35 -2.86 -2.27
C LEU A 319 -13.41 -2.54 -0.78
N ASN A 320 -13.92 -1.36 -0.39
CA ASN A 320 -14.12 -1.00 1.01
C ASN A 320 -15.14 -1.90 1.71
N SER A 321 -16.21 -2.26 1.02
CA SER A 321 -17.20 -3.19 1.56
C SER A 321 -16.55 -4.56 1.83
N LYS A 322 -15.78 -5.08 0.87
CA LYS A 322 -15.05 -6.35 1.04
C LYS A 322 -14.00 -6.31 2.15
N LEU A 323 -13.24 -5.22 2.25
CA LEU A 323 -12.24 -5.05 3.31
C LEU A 323 -12.88 -5.02 4.70
N LYS A 324 -14.03 -4.35 4.85
CA LYS A 324 -14.78 -4.34 6.12
C LYS A 324 -15.32 -5.72 6.47
N GLU A 325 -15.83 -6.47 5.50
CA GLU A 325 -16.31 -7.84 5.70
C GLU A 325 -15.18 -8.77 6.13
N GLU A 326 -14.02 -8.70 5.48
CA GLU A 326 -12.84 -9.48 5.83
C GLU A 326 -12.30 -9.14 7.23
N ASP A 327 -12.31 -7.86 7.63
CA ASP A 327 -11.93 -7.44 8.98
C ASP A 327 -12.88 -8.02 10.04
N ILE A 328 -14.19 -8.01 9.79
CA ILE A 328 -15.19 -8.65 10.68
C ILE A 328 -14.94 -10.16 10.77
N ARG A 329 -14.72 -10.83 9.63
CA ARG A 329 -14.42 -12.27 9.56
C ARG A 329 -13.16 -12.62 10.35
N ARG A 330 -12.12 -11.78 10.25
CA ARG A 330 -10.86 -11.97 11.00
C ARG A 330 -11.06 -11.79 12.49
N ASN A 331 -11.79 -10.76 12.91
CA ASN A 331 -12.09 -10.53 14.33
C ASN A 331 -12.90 -11.68 14.93
N GLN A 332 -13.83 -12.27 14.17
CA GLN A 332 -14.56 -13.47 14.58
C GLN A 332 -13.64 -14.70 14.68
N LYS A 333 -12.82 -14.99 13.66
CA LYS A 333 -11.84 -16.09 13.68
C LYS A 333 -10.83 -15.95 14.84
N ALA A 334 -10.39 -14.73 15.13
CA ALA A 334 -9.50 -14.45 16.25
C ALA A 334 -10.20 -14.78 17.58
N ARG A 335 -11.43 -14.28 17.79
CA ARG A 335 -12.24 -14.60 18.99
C ARG A 335 -12.46 -16.09 19.16
N GLU A 336 -12.74 -16.82 18.08
CA GLU A 336 -12.90 -18.28 18.12
C GLU A 336 -11.60 -19.02 18.47
N ARG A 337 -10.45 -18.56 17.98
CA ARG A 337 -9.14 -19.12 18.36
C ARG A 337 -8.82 -18.85 19.84
N PHE A 338 -9.15 -17.67 20.36
CA PHE A 338 -8.97 -17.35 21.77
C PHE A 338 -9.92 -18.14 22.67
N ALA A 339 -11.17 -18.39 22.25
CA ALA A 339 -12.13 -19.19 23.00
C ALA A 339 -11.80 -20.69 23.05
N ARG A 340 -10.93 -21.18 22.16
CA ARG A 340 -10.47 -22.59 22.10
C ARG A 340 -9.15 -22.84 22.83
N ARG A 341 -8.48 -21.80 23.34
CA ARG A 341 -7.28 -21.91 24.19
C ARG A 341 -7.67 -21.84 25.66
#